data_AF-A0A6I0EHI6-F1
#
_entry.id   AF-A0A6I0EHI6-F1
#
_cell.length_a   1.000
_cell.length_b   1.000
_cell.length_c   1.000
_cell.angle_alpha   90.00
_cell.angle_beta   90.00
_cell.angle_gamma   90.00
#
_symmetry.space_group_name_H-M   'P 1'
#
loop_
_entity.id
_entity.type
_entity.pdbx_description
1 polymer ?
#
loop_
_entity_poly.entity_id
_entity_poly.type
_entity_poly.pdbx_seq_one_letter_code
_entity_poly.pdbx_strand_id
1 'polypeptide(L)'
;MSVLGSIVTAPVLGPFKGLMWLVETLAAHAESELYDENNIRKELAALEQRYDLGRITTEEFEQTEAALLERLNEARRMKEGS
;
A
#
# COMPACT_ATOMS: atom_id res chain seq x y z
N MET A 1 -40.13 7.39 -20.82
CA MET A 1 -38.76 7.87 -20.51
C MET A 1 -38.22 7.02 -19.39
N SER A 2 -37.06 6.41 -19.63
CA SER A 2 -36.44 5.33 -18.84
C SER A 2 -36.25 5.65 -17.36
N VAL A 3 -36.35 4.58 -16.57
CA VAL A 3 -35.85 4.44 -15.20
C VAL A 3 -34.32 4.45 -15.18
N LEU A 4 -33.73 5.30 -14.34
CA LEU A 4 -32.35 5.18 -13.84
C LEU A 4 -32.45 5.69 -12.38
N GLY A 5 -32.61 4.86 -11.36
CA GLY A 5 -31.87 3.64 -11.12
C GLY A 5 -30.54 4.01 -10.46
N SER A 6 -30.49 3.89 -9.12
CA SER A 6 -29.27 3.81 -8.31
C SER A 6 -28.62 5.13 -7.85
N ILE A 7 -29.27 5.82 -6.90
CA ILE A 7 -28.62 6.81 -5.99
C ILE A 7 -28.10 6.15 -4.70
N VAL A 8 -28.13 4.83 -4.56
CA VAL A 8 -27.78 4.18 -3.28
C VAL A 8 -26.71 3.12 -3.49
N THR A 9 -25.44 3.53 -3.63
CA THR A 9 -24.24 2.77 -3.21
C THR A 9 -22.97 3.57 -3.52
N ALA A 10 -22.60 4.51 -2.64
CA ALA A 10 -21.21 4.81 -2.26
C ALA A 10 -21.13 6.21 -1.61
N PRO A 11 -21.19 6.27 -0.28
CA PRO A 11 -20.18 7.10 0.37
C PRO A 11 -19.65 6.43 1.65
N VAL A 12 -19.14 5.19 1.56
CA VAL A 12 -18.51 4.49 2.71
C VAL A 12 -17.15 3.90 2.32
N LEU A 13 -16.36 4.62 1.53
CA LEU A 13 -14.95 4.29 1.26
C LEU A 13 -14.01 5.47 1.59
N GLY A 14 -14.48 6.42 2.39
CA GLY A 14 -13.78 7.67 2.70
C GLY A 14 -12.77 7.64 3.86
N PRO A 15 -13.01 6.94 5.01
CA PRO A 15 -12.13 7.12 6.16
C PRO A 15 -10.94 6.15 6.24
N PHE A 16 -10.94 5.04 5.48
CA PHE A 16 -9.85 4.05 5.57
C PHE A 16 -8.60 4.42 4.75
N LYS A 17 -8.73 5.30 3.75
CA LYS A 17 -7.57 5.83 3.01
C LYS A 17 -6.77 6.84 3.83
N GLY A 18 -7.42 7.60 4.73
CA GLY A 18 -6.77 8.64 5.53
C GLY A 18 -5.88 8.12 6.66
N LEU A 19 -6.17 6.94 7.22
CA LEU A 19 -5.36 6.38 8.32
C LEU A 19 -4.06 5.72 7.83
N MET A 20 -4.05 5.12 6.62
CA MET A 20 -2.86 4.46 6.07
C MET A 20 -1.76 5.46 5.71
N TRP A 21 -2.12 6.63 5.16
CA TRP A 21 -1.17 7.71 4.86
C TRP A 21 -0.50 8.27 6.12
N LEU A 22 -1.20 8.27 7.26
CA LEU A 22 -0.70 8.85 8.51
C LEU A 22 0.40 7.99 9.17
N VAL A 23 0.44 6.68 8.91
CA VAL A 23 1.43 5.77 9.49
C VAL A 23 2.81 5.96 8.84
N GLU A 24 2.87 6.37 7.57
CA GLU A 24 4.12 6.62 6.83
C GLU A 24 4.93 7.79 7.44
N THR A 25 4.30 8.69 8.19
CA THR A 25 4.96 9.92 8.70
C THR A 25 5.73 9.71 10.02
N LEU A 26 5.55 8.60 10.75
CA LEU A 26 6.08 8.44 12.12
C LEU A 26 7.52 7.85 12.22
N ALA A 27 8.29 7.96 11.15
CA ALA A 27 9.39 7.07 10.80
C ALA A 27 10.82 7.51 11.13
N ALA A 28 11.03 8.74 11.62
CA ALA A 28 12.26 9.48 11.28
C ALA A 28 13.52 9.22 12.15
N HIS A 29 13.65 8.14 12.95
CA HIS A 29 14.77 8.12 13.93
C HIS A 29 15.44 6.82 14.37
N ALA A 30 15.41 5.72 13.60
CA ALA A 30 16.30 4.58 13.86
C ALA A 30 16.75 3.94 12.54
N GLU A 31 18.05 3.99 12.23
CA GLU A 31 18.71 3.33 11.08
C GLU A 31 17.92 3.37 9.76
N SER A 32 18.02 4.49 9.04
CA SER A 32 17.26 4.77 7.80
C SER A 32 17.20 3.58 6.83
N GLU A 33 18.33 2.89 6.64
CA GLU A 33 18.45 1.78 5.69
C GLU A 33 17.65 0.52 6.09
N LEU A 34 17.74 0.10 7.35
CA LEU A 34 16.96 -1.02 7.87
C LEU A 34 15.47 -0.65 7.96
N TYR A 35 15.22 0.62 8.24
CA TYR A 35 13.88 1.14 8.34
C TYR A 35 13.18 1.14 6.97
N ASP A 36 13.89 1.45 5.88
CA ASP A 36 13.37 1.39 4.52
C ASP A 36 12.98 -0.03 4.10
N GLU A 37 13.83 -1.04 4.32
CA GLU A 37 13.48 -2.44 4.00
C GLU A 37 12.29 -2.92 4.83
N ASN A 38 12.29 -2.64 6.14
CA ASN A 38 11.22 -3.06 7.04
C ASN A 38 9.89 -2.36 6.75
N ASN A 39 9.92 -1.11 6.29
CA ASN A 39 8.71 -0.40 5.89
C ASN A 39 8.13 -0.97 4.60
N ILE A 40 8.94 -1.23 3.59
CA ILE A 40 8.46 -1.84 2.33
C ILE A 40 7.82 -3.21 2.61
N ARG A 41 8.40 -4.00 3.53
CA ARG A 41 7.79 -5.27 3.99
C ARG A 41 6.44 -5.09 4.68
N LYS A 42 6.26 -4.04 5.48
CA LYS A 42 4.96 -3.70 6.09
C LYS A 42 3.95 -3.21 5.06
N GLU A 43 4.38 -2.42 4.08
CA GLU A 43 3.55 -1.97 2.96
C GLU A 43 3.02 -3.18 2.16
N LEU A 44 3.87 -4.18 1.88
CA LEU A 44 3.48 -5.44 1.23
C LEU A 44 2.44 -6.22 2.04
N ALA A 45 2.66 -6.40 3.36
CA ALA A 45 1.70 -7.10 4.21
C ALA A 45 0.34 -6.35 4.29
N ALA A 46 0.36 -5.02 4.31
CA ALA A 46 -0.85 -4.22 4.26
C ALA A 46 -1.55 -4.31 2.89
N LEU A 47 -0.81 -4.48 1.80
CA LEU A 47 -1.34 -4.68 0.46
C LEU A 47 -2.07 -6.03 0.35
N GLU A 48 -1.46 -7.13 0.81
CA GLU A 48 -2.11 -8.46 0.89
C GLU A 48 -3.41 -8.39 1.69
N GLN A 49 -3.39 -7.78 2.87
CA GLN A 49 -4.60 -7.66 3.69
C GLN A 49 -5.72 -6.91 2.96
N ARG A 50 -5.40 -5.88 2.16
CA ARG A 50 -6.41 -5.16 1.37
C ARG A 50 -6.97 -6.03 0.25
N TYR A 51 -6.15 -6.84 -0.39
CA TYR A 51 -6.57 -7.78 -1.42
C TYR A 51 -7.49 -8.87 -0.83
N ASP A 52 -7.09 -9.48 0.28
CA ASP A 52 -7.88 -10.49 1.00
C ASP A 52 -9.25 -9.97 1.46
N LEU A 53 -9.32 -8.69 1.84
CA LEU A 53 -10.56 -8.01 2.21
C LEU A 53 -11.39 -7.57 0.99
N GLY A 54 -10.95 -7.85 -0.24
CA GLY A 54 -11.61 -7.44 -1.48
C GLY A 54 -11.66 -5.92 -1.68
N ARG A 55 -10.75 -5.17 -1.05
CA ARG A 55 -10.71 -3.70 -1.11
C ARG A 55 -9.98 -3.16 -2.34
N ILE A 56 -9.20 -4.01 -3.00
CA ILE A 56 -8.47 -3.74 -4.25
C ILE A 56 -8.66 -4.91 -5.20
N THR A 57 -8.57 -4.63 -6.49
CA THR A 57 -8.62 -5.64 -7.55
C THR A 57 -7.29 -6.39 -7.66
N THR A 58 -7.30 -7.56 -8.32
CA THR A 58 -6.08 -8.32 -8.62
C THR A 58 -5.08 -7.50 -9.42
N GLU A 59 -5.53 -6.72 -10.40
CA GLU A 59 -4.66 -5.90 -11.24
C GLU A 59 -4.02 -4.74 -10.45
N GLU A 60 -4.77 -4.10 -9.56
CA GLU A 60 -4.20 -3.10 -8.63
C GLU A 60 -3.19 -3.71 -7.64
N PHE A 61 -3.47 -4.93 -7.16
CA PHE A 61 -2.56 -5.68 -6.30
C PHE A 61 -1.24 -5.97 -7.03
N GLU A 62 -1.29 -6.59 -8.22
CA GLU A 62 -0.11 -6.98 -9.00
C GLU A 62 0.76 -5.77 -9.37
N GLN A 63 0.14 -4.66 -9.80
CA GLN A 63 0.87 -3.43 -10.15
C GLN A 63 1.57 -2.83 -8.93
N THR A 64 0.87 -2.77 -7.78
CA THR A 64 1.43 -2.18 -6.56
C THR A 64 2.50 -3.09 -5.95
N GLU A 65 2.28 -4.40 -5.94
CA GLU A 65 3.21 -5.40 -5.44
C GLU A 65 4.53 -5.36 -6.23
N ALA A 66 4.45 -5.30 -7.57
CA ALA A 66 5.64 -5.18 -8.42
C ALA A 66 6.48 -3.94 -8.06
N ALA A 67 5.85 -2.79 -7.87
CA ALA A 67 6.53 -1.54 -7.50
C ALA A 67 7.18 -1.61 -6.11
N LEU A 68 6.50 -2.24 -5.14
CA LEU A 68 7.05 -2.44 -3.79
C LEU A 68 8.24 -3.42 -3.79
N LEU A 69 8.15 -4.51 -4.56
CA LEU A 69 9.24 -5.46 -4.70
C LEU A 69 10.45 -4.86 -5.42
N GLU A 70 10.24 -3.97 -6.40
CA GLU A 70 11.32 -3.24 -7.04
C GLU A 70 12.07 -2.32 -6.06
N ARG A 71 11.33 -1.54 -5.25
CA ARG A 71 11.90 -0.71 -4.17
C ARG A 71 12.66 -1.56 -3.15
N LEU A 72 12.13 -2.72 -2.78
CA LEU A 72 12.78 -3.63 -1.84
C LEU A 72 14.12 -4.13 -2.38
N ASN A 73 14.15 -4.48 -3.67
CA ASN A 73 15.36 -4.93 -4.33
C ASN A 73 16.39 -3.80 -4.45
N GLU A 74 15.95 -2.57 -4.71
CA GLU A 74 16.83 -1.40 -4.72
C GLU A 74 17.48 -1.14 -3.36
N ALA A 75 16.68 -1.11 -2.29
CA ALA A 75 17.19 -0.96 -0.91
C ALA A 75 18.22 -2.04 -0.55
N ARG A 76 17.99 -3.30 -0.98
CA ARG A 76 18.97 -4.38 -0.76
C ARG A 76 20.25 -4.21 -1.56
N ARG A 77 20.17 -3.78 -2.84
CA ARG A 77 21.36 -3.52 -3.66
C ARG A 77 22.22 -2.40 -3.07
N MET A 78 21.60 -1.36 -2.52
CA MET A 78 22.31 -0.28 -1.83
C MET A 78 23.09 -0.80 -0.61
N LYS A 79 22.51 -1.76 0.13
CA LYS A 79 23.18 -2.43 1.26
C LYS A 79 24.36 -3.29 0.85
N GLU A 80 24.26 -4.04 -0.25
CA GLU A 80 25.31 -4.95 -0.71
C GLU A 80 26.50 -4.22 -1.35
N GLY A 81 26.29 -2.99 -1.83
CA GLY A 81 27.33 -2.15 -2.44
C GLY A 81 28.11 -1.25 -1.48
N SER A 82 27.83 -1.31 -0.17
CA SER A 82 28.45 -0.45 0.86
C SER A 82 29.48 -1.15 1.75
#